data_AF-A0ABD5S427-F1
#
_entry.id   AF-A0ABD5S427-F1
#
_cell.length_a   1.000
_cell.length_b   1.000
_cell.length_c   1.000
_cell.angle_alpha   90.00
_cell.angle_beta   90.00
_cell.angle_gamma   90.00
#
_symmetry.space_group_name_H-M   'P 1'
#
loop_
_entity.id
_entity.type
_entity.pdbx_description
1 polymer ?
#
loop_
_entity_poly.entity_id
_entity_poly.type
_entity_poly.pdbx_seq_one_letter_code
_entity_poly.pdbx_strand_id
1 'polypeptide(L)'
;VALRHRSRPEAISLAALELAAAWWAAGDLPRLYVTSAAEHLFWVKALYVGTVAVPVVWVVFALSYTNRDHLVTARTVALLSIVPAFSLALLWTTPAHSLFYRSYHVGVVLGSVPHFQSVRGPGYWLMLGYTYLLMGVGTAVLLQRALRTTSIYRRQTAALVAVAVVPWLSSVAYVTGVVPILPTPMVLAVSGVIAFWAISRYKLLDVVPVARDTVLDVMDEGVVVIDAEDRVLDCNPAAAPVLAGPRSAVVSRHVSEALVDRG
;
A
#
# COMPACT_ATOMS: atom_id res chain seq x y z
N VAL A 1 7.26 -9.08 -18.04
CA VAL A 1 7.96 -8.95 -16.75
C VAL A 1 7.11 -9.45 -15.57
N ALA A 2 5.83 -9.07 -15.46
CA ALA A 2 4.92 -9.53 -14.39
C ALA A 2 4.68 -11.07 -14.28
N LEU A 3 4.82 -11.82 -15.38
CA LEU A 3 4.60 -13.27 -15.38
C LEU A 3 5.81 -14.11 -14.90
N ARG A 4 6.98 -13.51 -14.66
CA ARG A 4 8.22 -14.24 -14.32
C ARG A 4 8.52 -14.37 -12.82
N HIS A 5 7.68 -13.82 -11.93
CA HIS A 5 7.89 -13.81 -10.47
C HIS A 5 6.73 -14.43 -9.67
N ARG A 6 6.06 -15.45 -10.24
CA ARG A 6 4.87 -16.11 -9.65
C ARG A 6 5.06 -16.77 -8.27
N SER A 7 6.28 -16.85 -7.76
CA SER A 7 6.60 -17.59 -6.52
C SER A 7 6.79 -16.71 -5.28
N ARG A 8 6.45 -15.41 -5.31
CA ARG A 8 6.62 -14.53 -4.14
C ARG A 8 5.32 -13.91 -3.63
N PRO A 9 5.00 -14.05 -2.32
CA PRO A 9 3.78 -13.49 -1.71
C PRO A 9 3.60 -11.98 -1.94
N GLU A 10 4.69 -11.23 -1.97
CA GLU A 10 4.71 -9.77 -2.22
C GLU A 10 4.16 -9.40 -3.61
N ALA A 11 4.54 -10.14 -4.66
CA ALA A 11 4.11 -9.89 -6.02
C ALA A 11 2.62 -10.25 -6.22
N ILE A 12 2.15 -11.30 -5.54
CA ILE A 12 0.74 -11.70 -5.53
C ILE A 12 -0.11 -10.62 -4.84
N SER A 13 0.35 -10.10 -3.70
CA SER A 13 -0.36 -9.07 -2.96
C SER A 13 -0.41 -7.74 -3.72
N LEU A 14 0.68 -7.38 -4.40
CA LEU A 14 0.71 -6.22 -5.28
C LEU A 14 -0.25 -6.38 -6.47
N ALA A 15 -0.26 -7.54 -7.12
CA ALA A 15 -1.20 -7.82 -8.21
C ALA A 15 -2.66 -7.77 -7.74
N ALA A 16 -2.95 -8.26 -6.52
CA ALA A 16 -4.27 -8.17 -5.92
C ALA A 16 -4.69 -6.72 -5.59
N LEU A 17 -3.75 -5.86 -5.16
CA LEU A 17 -4.00 -4.42 -4.98
C LEU A 17 -4.37 -3.75 -6.30
N GLU A 18 -3.58 -4.01 -7.35
CA GLU A 18 -3.83 -3.46 -8.69
C GLU A 18 -5.17 -3.96 -9.26
N LEU A 19 -5.50 -5.23 -9.07
CA LEU A 19 -6.79 -5.79 -9.49
C LEU A 19 -7.96 -5.13 -8.76
N ALA A 20 -7.85 -4.93 -7.44
CA ALA A 20 -8.88 -4.28 -6.64
C ALA A 20 -9.05 -2.80 -7.04
N ALA A 21 -7.94 -2.09 -7.31
CA ALA A 21 -7.96 -0.73 -7.81
C ALA A 21 -8.57 -0.64 -9.21
N ALA A 22 -8.24 -1.57 -10.11
CA ALA A 22 -8.81 -1.65 -11.46
C ALA A 22 -10.32 -1.95 -11.41
N TRP A 23 -10.75 -2.86 -10.53
CA TRP A 23 -12.18 -3.14 -10.31
C TRP A 23 -12.91 -1.88 -9.84
N TRP A 24 -12.33 -1.18 -8.86
CA TRP A 24 -12.89 0.08 -8.37
C TRP A 24 -13.02 1.12 -9.48
N ALA A 25 -11.97 1.30 -10.30
CA ALA A 25 -11.99 2.21 -11.44
C ALA A 25 -13.07 1.84 -12.47
N ALA A 26 -13.17 0.55 -12.80
CA ALA A 26 -14.12 0.04 -13.77
C ALA A 26 -15.57 0.23 -13.32
N GLY A 27 -15.85 0.07 -12.03
CA GLY A 27 -17.18 0.31 -11.47
C GLY A 27 -17.58 1.80 -11.41
N ASP A 28 -16.61 2.72 -11.46
CA ASP A 28 -16.87 4.16 -11.45
C ASP A 28 -17.27 4.69 -12.83
N LEU A 29 -16.72 4.12 -13.92
CA LEU A 29 -16.94 4.58 -15.29
C LEU A 29 -18.43 4.63 -15.72
N PRO A 30 -19.26 3.58 -15.51
CA PRO A 30 -20.66 3.61 -15.91
C PRO A 30 -21.46 4.73 -15.25
N ARG A 31 -21.07 5.16 -14.04
CA ARG A 31 -21.75 6.20 -13.27
C ARG A 31 -21.74 7.56 -13.94
N LEU A 32 -20.80 7.79 -14.87
CA LEU A 32 -20.73 9.01 -15.67
C LEU A 32 -21.84 9.09 -16.73
N TYR A 33 -22.46 7.96 -17.08
CA TYR A 33 -23.42 7.86 -18.18
C TYR A 33 -24.84 7.54 -17.73
N VAL A 34 -25.00 6.92 -16.55
CA VAL A 34 -26.33 6.61 -16.00
C VAL A 34 -26.94 7.83 -15.30
N THR A 35 -28.25 8.03 -15.49
CA THR A 35 -29.01 9.14 -14.90
C THR A 35 -30.00 8.68 -13.84
N SER A 36 -30.34 7.38 -13.81
CA SER A 36 -31.26 6.83 -12.83
C SER A 36 -30.57 6.53 -11.49
N ALA A 37 -31.27 6.81 -10.38
CA ALA A 37 -30.74 6.56 -9.04
C ALA A 37 -30.54 5.07 -8.73
N ALA A 38 -31.37 4.21 -9.33
CA ALA A 38 -31.26 2.77 -9.16
C ALA A 38 -29.99 2.21 -9.83
N GLU A 39 -29.71 2.62 -11.07
CA GLU A 39 -28.48 2.20 -11.76
C GLU A 39 -27.24 2.78 -11.10
N HIS A 40 -27.27 4.05 -10.67
CA HIS A 40 -26.19 4.64 -9.87
C HIS A 40 -25.92 3.81 -8.62
N LEU A 41 -26.96 3.45 -7.87
CA LEU A 41 -26.81 2.65 -6.65
C LEU A 41 -26.23 1.27 -6.95
N PHE A 42 -26.64 0.62 -8.05
CA PHE A 42 -26.08 -0.66 -8.46
C PHE A 42 -24.56 -0.57 -8.72
N TRP A 43 -24.13 0.42 -9.49
CA TRP A 43 -22.70 0.62 -9.77
C TRP A 43 -21.91 1.02 -8.52
N VAL A 44 -22.52 1.79 -7.62
CA VAL A 44 -21.98 2.03 -6.28
C VAL A 44 -21.82 0.71 -5.52
N LYS A 45 -22.83 -0.16 -5.46
CA LYS A 45 -22.69 -1.47 -4.80
C LYS A 45 -21.55 -2.31 -5.40
N ALA A 46 -21.43 -2.32 -6.72
CA ALA A 46 -20.42 -3.08 -7.45
C ALA A 46 -19.00 -2.55 -7.20
N LEU A 47 -18.78 -1.23 -7.26
CA LEU A 47 -17.45 -0.64 -7.08
C LEU A 47 -16.93 -0.80 -5.64
N TYR A 48 -17.83 -0.78 -4.65
CA TYR A 48 -17.46 -0.92 -3.24
C TYR A 48 -16.81 -2.27 -2.92
N VAL A 49 -17.07 -3.32 -3.71
CA VAL A 49 -16.38 -4.61 -3.57
C VAL A 49 -14.86 -4.44 -3.70
N GLY A 50 -14.42 -3.67 -4.71
CA GLY A 50 -13.01 -3.30 -4.87
C GLY A 50 -12.55 -2.38 -3.74
N THR A 51 -13.34 -1.34 -3.43
CA THR A 51 -13.01 -0.34 -2.41
C THR A 51 -12.69 -0.94 -1.05
N VAL A 52 -13.45 -1.94 -0.59
CA VAL A 52 -13.21 -2.56 0.72
C VAL A 52 -12.15 -3.66 0.70
N ALA A 53 -11.84 -4.22 -0.48
CA ALA A 53 -10.76 -5.20 -0.63
C ALA A 53 -9.38 -4.53 -0.54
N VAL A 54 -9.22 -3.34 -1.12
CA VAL A 54 -7.95 -2.58 -1.12
C VAL A 54 -7.29 -2.49 0.26
N PRO A 55 -7.95 -2.01 1.34
CA PRO A 55 -7.31 -1.88 2.65
C PRO A 55 -6.88 -3.22 3.28
N VAL A 56 -7.64 -4.30 3.03
CA VAL A 56 -7.29 -5.64 3.51
C VAL A 56 -6.03 -6.14 2.80
N VAL A 57 -6.01 -6.06 1.47
CA VAL A 57 -4.86 -6.47 0.67
C VAL A 57 -3.64 -5.58 0.96
N TRP A 58 -3.85 -4.30 1.26
CA TRP A 58 -2.79 -3.37 1.64
C TRP A 58 -2.05 -3.82 2.92
N VAL A 59 -2.79 -4.23 3.95
CA VAL A 59 -2.17 -4.77 5.18
C VAL A 59 -1.42 -6.06 4.89
N VAL A 60 -2.00 -6.97 4.10
CA VAL A 60 -1.34 -8.21 3.69
C VAL A 60 -0.05 -7.92 2.92
N PHE A 61 -0.09 -7.00 1.96
CA PHE A 61 1.09 -6.54 1.22
C PHE A 61 2.15 -5.97 2.16
N ALA A 62 1.78 -5.10 3.10
CA ALA A 62 2.72 -4.51 4.05
C ALA A 62 3.38 -5.56 4.95
N LEU A 63 2.63 -6.59 5.38
CA LEU A 63 3.17 -7.70 6.15
C LEU A 63 4.15 -8.53 5.33
N SER A 64 3.79 -8.94 4.12
CA SER A 64 4.68 -9.71 3.23
C SER A 64 5.92 -8.93 2.82
N TYR A 65 5.77 -7.66 2.44
CA TYR A 65 6.89 -6.79 2.07
C TYR A 65 7.89 -6.58 3.21
N THR A 66 7.44 -6.72 4.47
CA THR A 66 8.30 -6.58 5.65
C THR A 66 8.76 -7.91 6.23
N ASN A 67 8.65 -9.01 5.47
CA ASN A 67 9.02 -10.39 5.85
C ASN A 67 8.26 -10.90 7.09
N ARG A 68 6.99 -10.51 7.25
CA ARG A 68 6.10 -10.96 8.33
C ARG A 68 5.06 -11.96 7.82
N ASP A 69 5.43 -12.80 6.85
CA ASP A 69 4.52 -13.74 6.18
C ASP A 69 3.86 -14.74 7.14
N HIS A 70 4.47 -15.04 8.28
CA HIS A 70 3.87 -15.87 9.33
C HIS A 70 2.56 -15.31 9.88
N LEU A 71 2.32 -13.99 9.76
CA LEU A 71 1.05 -13.34 10.14
C LEU A 71 0.01 -13.39 9.02
N VAL A 72 0.41 -13.66 7.77
CA VAL A 72 -0.46 -13.72 6.60
C VAL A 72 -1.08 -15.12 6.48
N THR A 73 -2.06 -15.38 7.35
CA THR A 73 -2.81 -16.64 7.34
C THR A 73 -4.23 -16.43 6.81
N ALA A 74 -4.88 -17.49 6.33
CA ALA A 74 -6.30 -17.45 5.95
C ALA A 74 -7.19 -16.92 7.08
N ARG A 75 -6.84 -17.23 8.34
CA ARG A 75 -7.53 -16.71 9.52
C ARG A 75 -7.36 -15.21 9.66
N THR A 76 -6.15 -14.68 9.50
CA THR A 76 -5.89 -13.23 9.56
C THR A 76 -6.67 -12.49 8.48
N VAL A 77 -6.63 -12.98 7.22
CA VAL A 77 -7.38 -12.37 6.12
C VAL A 77 -8.90 -12.43 6.38
N ALA A 78 -9.42 -13.55 6.87
CA ALA A 78 -10.82 -13.68 7.23
C ALA A 78 -11.22 -12.67 8.32
N LEU A 79 -10.42 -12.54 9.39
CA LEU A 79 -10.67 -11.59 10.49
C LEU A 79 -10.65 -10.13 10.00
N LEU A 80 -9.67 -9.76 9.16
CA LEU A 80 -9.58 -8.43 8.56
C LEU A 80 -10.78 -8.14 7.63
N SER A 81 -11.40 -9.18 7.07
CA SER A 81 -12.51 -9.06 6.12
C SER A 81 -13.89 -9.03 6.79
N ILE A 82 -14.00 -9.27 8.11
CA ILE A 82 -15.30 -9.29 8.81
C ILE A 82 -16.04 -7.95 8.67
N VAL A 83 -15.39 -6.85 9.04
CA VAL A 83 -16.00 -5.52 8.98
C VAL A 83 -16.30 -5.11 7.52
N PRO A 84 -15.37 -5.26 6.55
CA PRO A 84 -15.64 -5.09 5.13
C PRO A 84 -16.85 -5.87 4.60
N ALA A 85 -16.93 -7.16 4.92
CA ALA A 85 -18.01 -8.03 4.45
C ALA A 85 -19.35 -7.63 5.08
N PHE A 86 -19.36 -7.30 6.37
CA PHE A 86 -20.55 -6.80 7.06
C PHE A 86 -21.03 -5.46 6.46
N SER A 87 -20.11 -4.53 6.21
CA SER A 87 -20.43 -3.24 5.59
C SER A 87 -20.93 -3.40 4.15
N LEU A 88 -20.35 -4.33 3.37
CA LEU A 88 -20.85 -4.68 2.04
C LEU A 88 -22.26 -5.28 2.12
N ALA A 89 -22.54 -6.17 3.07
CA ALA A 89 -23.86 -6.74 3.25
C ALA A 89 -24.90 -5.62 3.47
N LEU A 90 -24.62 -4.68 4.38
CA LEU A 90 -25.47 -3.50 4.61
C LEU A 90 -25.65 -2.64 3.35
N LEU A 91 -24.59 -2.42 2.58
CA LEU A 91 -24.70 -1.68 1.32
C LEU A 91 -25.60 -2.42 0.33
N TRP A 92 -25.39 -3.72 0.13
CA TRP A 92 -26.14 -4.52 -0.84
C TRP A 92 -27.62 -4.66 -0.47
N THR A 93 -27.97 -4.67 0.81
CA THR A 93 -29.35 -4.68 1.29
C THR A 93 -30.03 -3.29 1.26
N THR A 94 -29.32 -2.22 0.91
CA THR A 94 -29.94 -0.90 0.66
C THR A 94 -30.82 -0.98 -0.61
N PRO A 95 -32.07 -0.48 -0.63
CA PRO A 95 -32.67 0.46 0.31
C PRO A 95 -33.56 -0.13 1.42
N ALA A 96 -33.48 -1.44 1.72
CA ALA A 96 -34.36 -2.08 2.71
C ALA A 96 -34.23 -1.50 4.14
N HIS A 97 -33.17 -0.75 4.42
CA HIS A 97 -32.92 -0.07 5.67
C HIS A 97 -32.11 1.22 5.46
N SER A 98 -32.02 2.07 6.49
CA SER A 98 -31.26 3.33 6.47
C SER A 98 -29.85 3.25 7.08
N LEU A 99 -29.34 2.04 7.34
CA LEU A 99 -28.07 1.82 8.05
C LEU A 99 -26.83 2.22 7.24
N PHE A 100 -26.81 1.98 5.93
CA PHE A 100 -25.67 2.34 5.07
C PHE A 100 -25.87 3.71 4.42
N TYR A 101 -26.98 3.89 3.68
CA TYR A 101 -27.46 5.18 3.21
C TYR A 101 -28.82 5.47 3.82
N ARG A 102 -28.98 6.64 4.44
CA ARG A 102 -30.28 7.11 4.96
C ARG A 102 -31.20 7.58 3.84
N SER A 103 -30.62 8.23 2.84
CA SER A 103 -31.27 8.64 1.60
C SER A 103 -30.21 8.80 0.51
N TYR A 104 -30.63 8.69 -0.74
CA TYR A 104 -29.77 8.94 -1.89
C TYR A 104 -30.59 9.46 -3.07
N HIS A 105 -29.97 10.27 -3.91
CA HIS A 105 -30.53 10.75 -5.17
C HIS A 105 -29.40 11.06 -6.16
N VAL A 106 -29.74 11.16 -7.44
CA VAL A 106 -28.80 11.61 -8.47
C VAL A 106 -28.98 13.11 -8.62
N GLY A 107 -27.97 13.86 -8.20
CA GLY A 107 -27.86 15.28 -8.46
C GLY A 107 -26.96 15.54 -9.67
N VAL A 108 -26.71 16.83 -9.93
CA VAL A 108 -25.74 17.26 -10.95
C VAL A 108 -24.67 18.10 -10.27
N VAL A 109 -23.42 17.88 -10.65
CA VAL A 109 -22.26 18.63 -10.18
C VAL A 109 -21.47 19.14 -11.39
N LEU A 110 -20.74 20.25 -11.25
CA LEU A 110 -20.01 20.89 -12.35
C LEU A 110 -20.90 21.17 -13.59
N GLY A 111 -22.15 21.59 -13.36
CA GLY A 111 -23.09 22.03 -14.39
C GLY A 111 -23.85 20.92 -15.13
N SER A 112 -23.23 19.77 -15.40
CA SER A 112 -23.87 18.70 -16.20
C SER A 112 -23.48 17.27 -15.85
N VAL A 113 -22.59 17.04 -14.86
CA VAL A 113 -22.12 15.70 -14.52
C VAL A 113 -23.06 15.04 -13.50
N PRO A 114 -23.67 13.88 -13.81
CA PRO A 114 -24.46 13.13 -12.84
C PRO A 114 -23.62 12.75 -11.62
N HIS A 115 -24.15 12.98 -10.42
CA HIS A 115 -23.45 12.69 -9.17
C HIS A 115 -24.37 11.99 -8.18
N PHE A 116 -23.89 10.90 -7.60
CA PHE A 116 -24.59 10.19 -6.54
C PHE A 116 -24.47 10.95 -5.23
N GLN A 117 -25.54 11.64 -4.84
CA GLN A 117 -25.64 12.35 -3.57
C GLN A 117 -26.32 11.45 -2.55
N SER A 118 -25.70 11.30 -1.38
CA SER A 118 -26.21 10.40 -0.34
C SER A 118 -26.01 10.96 1.06
N VAL A 119 -27.02 10.74 1.91
CA VAL A 119 -26.91 10.95 3.36
C VAL A 119 -26.37 9.67 3.97
N ARG A 120 -25.14 9.73 4.49
CA ARG A 120 -24.39 8.58 5.01
C ARG A 120 -24.96 8.11 6.36
N GLY A 121 -25.28 6.81 6.45
CA GLY A 121 -25.71 6.14 7.67
C GLY A 121 -24.54 5.65 8.53
N PRO A 122 -24.82 5.10 9.72
CA PRO A 122 -23.77 4.60 10.64
C PRO A 122 -22.89 3.50 10.02
N GLY A 123 -23.45 2.62 9.20
CA GLY A 123 -22.69 1.55 8.53
C GLY A 123 -21.65 2.08 7.55
N TYR A 124 -21.92 3.20 6.88
CA TYR A 124 -20.96 3.89 6.04
C TYR A 124 -19.78 4.42 6.86
N TRP A 125 -20.05 5.06 8.00
CA TRP A 125 -19.00 5.63 8.85
C TRP A 125 -18.14 4.56 9.53
N LEU A 126 -18.74 3.44 9.94
CA LEU A 126 -18.02 2.27 10.44
C LEU A 126 -17.02 1.75 9.40
N MET A 127 -17.51 1.53 8.18
CA MET A 127 -16.67 1.08 7.06
C MET A 127 -15.56 2.07 6.76
N LEU A 128 -15.88 3.37 6.70
CA LEU A 128 -14.91 4.42 6.42
C LEU A 128 -13.78 4.44 7.47
N GLY A 129 -14.15 4.48 8.75
CA GLY A 129 -13.19 4.46 9.86
C GLY A 129 -12.31 3.20 9.84
N TYR A 130 -12.91 2.04 9.58
CA TYR A 130 -12.18 0.78 9.49
C TYR A 130 -11.21 0.74 8.30
N THR A 131 -11.63 1.23 7.13
CA THR A 131 -10.75 1.37 5.96
C THR A 131 -9.55 2.24 6.29
N TYR A 132 -9.75 3.43 6.86
CA TYR A 132 -8.64 4.32 7.23
C TYR A 132 -7.74 3.73 8.33
N LEU A 133 -8.31 2.95 9.25
CA LEU A 133 -7.52 2.22 10.24
C LEU A 133 -6.57 1.22 9.58
N LEU A 134 -7.08 0.34 8.70
CA LEU A 134 -6.26 -0.65 8.01
C LEU A 134 -5.19 -0.01 7.11
N MET A 135 -5.57 1.06 6.43
CA MET A 135 -4.66 1.90 5.66
C MET A 135 -3.52 2.46 6.50
N GLY A 136 -3.85 3.04 7.66
CA GLY A 136 -2.87 3.54 8.63
C GLY A 136 -1.96 2.44 9.16
N VAL A 137 -2.51 1.27 9.49
CA VAL A 137 -1.75 0.11 9.98
C VAL A 137 -0.75 -0.36 8.93
N GLY A 138 -1.17 -0.61 7.69
CA GLY A 138 -0.26 -1.06 6.63
C GLY A 138 0.86 -0.04 6.35
N THR A 139 0.53 1.25 6.33
CA THR A 139 1.52 2.32 6.17
C THR A 139 2.49 2.40 7.34
N ALA A 140 2.01 2.28 8.58
CA ALA A 140 2.86 2.27 9.76
C ALA A 140 3.83 1.09 9.76
N VAL A 141 3.39 -0.10 9.35
CA VAL A 141 4.22 -1.30 9.22
C VAL A 141 5.35 -1.09 8.21
N LEU A 142 5.06 -0.49 7.05
CA LEU A 142 6.06 -0.14 6.04
C LEU A 142 7.05 0.92 6.54
N LEU A 143 6.55 2.00 7.15
CA LEU A 143 7.40 3.08 7.67
C LEU A 143 8.33 2.58 8.79
N GLN A 144 7.84 1.73 9.69
CA GLN A 144 8.69 1.12 10.72
C GLN A 144 9.87 0.32 10.11
N ARG A 145 9.64 -0.40 9.00
CA ARG A 145 10.72 -1.08 8.27
C ARG A 145 11.68 -0.08 7.62
N ALA A 146 11.14 0.95 6.97
CA ALA A 146 11.94 1.99 6.31
C ALA A 146 12.88 2.73 7.28
N LEU A 147 12.46 2.94 8.53
CA LEU A 147 13.28 3.59 9.56
C LEU A 147 14.40 2.71 10.11
N ARG A 148 14.33 1.39 9.93
CA ARG A 148 15.30 0.40 10.47
C ARG A 148 16.25 -0.16 9.41
N THR A 149 16.15 0.29 8.15
CA THR A 149 16.93 -0.25 7.02
C THR A 149 17.84 0.83 6.42
N THR A 150 18.85 0.44 5.62
CA THR A 150 19.80 1.36 4.98
C THR A 150 19.11 2.39 4.05
N SER A 151 19.82 3.48 3.74
CA SER A 151 19.31 4.65 3.01
C SER A 151 18.58 4.34 1.70
N ILE A 152 19.00 3.31 0.96
CA ILE A 152 18.43 2.91 -0.33
C ILE A 152 17.03 2.31 -0.16
N TYR A 153 16.86 1.37 0.78
CA TYR A 153 15.57 0.74 1.08
C TYR A 153 14.55 1.71 1.68
N ARG A 154 15.04 2.71 2.42
CA ARG A 154 14.20 3.79 2.94
C ARG A 154 13.55 4.58 1.82
N ARG A 155 14.29 4.90 0.75
CA ARG A 155 13.75 5.62 -0.44
C ARG A 155 12.77 4.76 -1.23
N GLN A 156 13.05 3.47 -1.42
CA GLN A 156 12.13 2.52 -2.04
C GLN A 156 10.79 2.41 -1.30
N THR A 157 10.86 2.22 0.02
CA THR A 157 9.66 2.10 0.87
C THR A 157 8.89 3.42 0.92
N ALA A 158 9.57 4.57 1.00
CA ALA A 158 8.93 5.87 0.95
C ALA A 158 8.22 6.12 -0.39
N ALA A 159 8.81 5.69 -1.52
CA ALA A 159 8.18 5.79 -2.83
C ALA A 159 6.91 4.91 -2.92
N LEU A 160 6.94 3.68 -2.40
CA LEU A 160 5.76 2.82 -2.33
C LEU A 160 4.63 3.42 -1.47
N VAL A 161 4.98 3.98 -0.30
CA VAL A 161 4.01 4.66 0.56
C VAL A 161 3.44 5.89 -0.15
N ALA A 162 4.26 6.68 -0.85
CA ALA A 162 3.79 7.85 -1.59
C ALA A 162 2.76 7.48 -2.67
N VAL A 163 3.00 6.40 -3.43
CA VAL A 163 2.04 5.85 -4.41
C VAL A 163 0.71 5.51 -3.75
N ALA A 164 0.75 4.80 -2.61
CA ALA A 164 -0.44 4.31 -1.93
C ALA A 164 -1.24 5.43 -1.23
N VAL A 165 -0.56 6.47 -0.73
CA VAL A 165 -1.20 7.57 0.02
C VAL A 165 -1.99 8.52 -0.89
N VAL A 166 -1.60 8.68 -2.16
CA VAL A 166 -2.26 9.60 -3.09
C VAL A 166 -3.77 9.33 -3.23
N PRO A 167 -4.23 8.09 -3.55
CA PRO A 167 -5.66 7.79 -3.61
C PRO A 167 -6.43 8.08 -2.32
N TRP A 168 -5.79 7.91 -1.17
CA TRP A 168 -6.46 8.07 0.12
C TRP A 168 -6.60 9.53 0.49
N LEU A 169 -5.59 10.36 0.22
CA LEU A 169 -5.68 11.80 0.40
C LEU A 169 -6.76 12.40 -0.49
N SER A 170 -6.85 11.96 -1.75
CA SER A 170 -7.94 12.36 -2.64
C SER A 170 -9.31 11.91 -2.09
N SER A 171 -9.39 10.71 -1.52
CA SER A 171 -10.61 10.21 -0.87
C SER A 171 -10.98 11.04 0.37
N VAL A 172 -10.01 11.44 1.20
CA VAL A 172 -10.24 12.33 2.35
C VAL A 172 -10.80 13.66 1.88
N ALA A 173 -10.16 14.29 0.89
CA ALA A 173 -10.60 15.57 0.33
C ALA A 173 -12.04 15.50 -0.20
N TYR A 174 -12.42 14.39 -0.81
CA TYR A 174 -13.79 14.18 -1.27
C TYR A 174 -14.78 13.98 -0.10
N VAL A 175 -14.41 13.16 0.88
CA VAL A 175 -15.28 12.87 2.04
C VAL A 175 -15.53 14.11 2.90
N THR A 176 -14.54 14.98 3.04
CA THR A 176 -14.62 16.25 3.79
C THR A 176 -15.26 17.39 2.98
N GLY A 177 -15.56 17.17 1.71
CA GLY A 177 -16.19 18.18 0.84
C GLY A 177 -15.23 19.25 0.30
N VAL A 178 -13.91 19.06 0.43
CA VAL A 178 -12.89 19.94 -0.16
C VAL A 178 -12.95 19.90 -1.68
N VAL A 179 -13.20 18.71 -2.26
CA VAL A 179 -13.46 18.55 -3.68
C VAL A 179 -14.89 18.04 -3.92
N PRO A 180 -15.62 18.61 -4.90
CA PRO A 180 -17.02 18.27 -5.12
C PRO A 180 -17.21 16.90 -5.80
N ILE A 181 -16.18 16.43 -6.50
CA ILE A 181 -16.12 15.11 -7.12
C ILE A 181 -14.75 14.48 -6.86
N LEU A 182 -14.73 13.15 -6.77
CA LEU A 182 -13.49 12.38 -6.81
C LEU A 182 -13.35 11.78 -8.22
N PRO A 183 -12.48 12.31 -9.09
CA PRO A 183 -12.24 11.71 -10.39
C PRO A 183 -11.35 10.47 -10.20
N THR A 184 -11.94 9.38 -9.72
CA THR A 184 -11.23 8.12 -9.40
C THR A 184 -10.30 7.67 -10.52
N PRO A 185 -10.69 7.70 -11.82
CA PRO A 185 -9.79 7.33 -12.91
C PRO A 185 -8.55 8.23 -13.02
N MET A 186 -8.67 9.55 -12.79
CA MET A 186 -7.51 10.46 -12.80
C MET A 186 -6.59 10.23 -11.61
N VAL A 187 -7.16 10.02 -10.41
CA VAL A 187 -6.39 9.74 -9.20
C VAL A 187 -5.60 8.43 -9.35
N LEU A 188 -6.21 7.41 -9.96
CA LEU A 188 -5.54 6.15 -10.27
C LEU A 188 -4.51 6.30 -11.39
N ALA A 189 -4.76 7.10 -12.43
CA ALA A 189 -3.78 7.38 -13.46
C ALA A 189 -2.53 8.07 -12.89
N VAL A 190 -2.71 9.07 -12.02
CA VAL A 190 -1.61 9.73 -11.29
C VAL A 190 -0.86 8.71 -10.44
N SER A 191 -1.57 7.86 -9.70
CA SER A 191 -0.97 6.82 -8.87
C SER A 191 -0.17 5.82 -9.71
N GLY A 192 -0.68 5.42 -10.87
CA GLY A 192 0.00 4.54 -11.83
C GLY A 192 1.26 5.17 -12.43
N VAL A 193 1.25 6.48 -12.74
CA VAL A 193 2.44 7.21 -13.19
C VAL A 193 3.51 7.26 -12.09
N ILE A 194 3.11 7.55 -10.85
CA ILE A 194 4.03 7.56 -9.70
C ILE A 194 4.58 6.14 -9.47
N ALA A 195 3.74 5.11 -9.59
CA ALA A 195 4.16 3.72 -9.46
C ALA A 195 5.17 3.34 -10.55
N PHE A 196 4.88 3.67 -11.80
CA PHE A 196 5.79 3.43 -12.93
C PHE A 196 7.13 4.15 -12.74
N TRP A 197 7.10 5.42 -12.33
CA TRP A 197 8.31 6.19 -12.02
C TRP A 197 9.09 5.55 -10.86
N ALA A 198 8.42 5.16 -9.78
CA ALA A 198 9.05 4.54 -8.62
C ALA A 198 9.70 3.20 -8.98
N ILE A 199 8.99 2.34 -9.73
CA ILE A 199 9.51 1.05 -10.20
C ILE A 199 10.74 1.25 -11.10
N SER A 200 10.67 2.21 -12.04
CA SER A 200 11.75 2.50 -12.98
C SER A 200 12.96 3.14 -12.30
N ARG A 201 12.75 4.05 -11.36
CA ARG A 201 13.80 4.83 -10.69
C ARG A 201 14.51 4.07 -9.58
N TYR A 202 13.76 3.22 -8.86
CA TYR A 202 14.27 2.51 -7.68
C TYR A 202 14.45 1.01 -7.91
N LYS A 203 14.20 0.51 -9.13
CA LYS A 203 14.37 -0.90 -9.49
C LYS A 203 13.69 -1.83 -8.48
N LEU A 204 12.47 -1.48 -8.07
CA LEU A 204 11.68 -2.22 -7.06
C LEU A 204 11.46 -3.70 -7.44
N LEU A 205 11.65 -4.05 -8.72
CA LEU A 205 11.55 -5.41 -9.26
C LEU A 205 12.91 -6.07 -9.57
N ASP A 206 14.04 -5.36 -9.42
CA ASP A 206 15.38 -6.00 -9.51
C ASP A 206 15.66 -6.70 -8.18
N VAL A 207 15.29 -7.98 -8.17
CA VAL A 207 15.50 -8.95 -7.09
C VAL A 207 16.99 -9.29 -6.97
N VAL A 208 17.74 -8.47 -6.24
CA VAL A 208 19.11 -8.84 -5.83
C VAL A 208 19.34 -8.75 -4.31
N PRO A 209 18.78 -7.81 -3.53
CA PRO A 209 19.38 -7.58 -2.22
C PRO A 209 18.67 -8.27 -1.04
N VAL A 210 17.41 -8.74 -1.15
CA VAL A 210 16.73 -9.49 -0.06
C VAL A 210 17.39 -10.86 0.21
N ALA A 211 17.86 -11.53 -0.85
CA ALA A 211 18.65 -12.75 -0.70
C ALA A 211 20.05 -12.44 -0.16
N ARG A 212 20.63 -11.28 -0.51
CA ARG A 212 21.94 -10.87 -0.03
C ARG A 212 21.93 -10.57 1.47
N ASP A 213 20.98 -9.76 1.95
CA ASP A 213 20.91 -9.40 3.37
C ASP A 213 20.62 -10.64 4.24
N THR A 214 19.72 -11.52 3.79
CA THR A 214 19.43 -12.76 4.51
C THR A 214 20.65 -13.68 4.56
N VAL A 215 21.34 -13.91 3.43
CA VAL A 215 22.53 -14.76 3.39
C VAL A 215 23.66 -14.16 4.23
N LEU A 216 23.94 -12.86 4.08
CA LEU A 216 24.99 -12.19 4.83
C LEU A 216 24.73 -12.20 6.35
N ASP A 217 23.46 -12.05 6.78
CA ASP A 217 23.10 -12.04 8.21
C ASP A 217 23.27 -13.42 8.90
N VAL A 218 23.21 -14.54 8.17
CA VAL A 218 23.45 -15.90 8.70
C VAL A 218 24.84 -16.45 8.39
N MET A 219 25.67 -15.75 7.63
CA MET A 219 27.05 -16.18 7.38
C MET A 219 27.91 -15.99 8.63
N ASP A 220 28.62 -17.04 9.03
CA ASP A 220 29.58 -17.00 10.14
C ASP A 220 30.85 -16.20 9.80
N GLU A 221 31.12 -16.00 8.50
CA GLU A 221 32.22 -15.17 8.02
C GLU A 221 31.83 -13.69 7.98
N GLY A 222 32.72 -12.83 8.49
CA GLY A 222 32.54 -11.39 8.46
C GLY A 222 32.68 -10.83 7.04
N VAL A 223 31.64 -10.12 6.57
CA VAL A 223 31.61 -9.47 5.26
C VAL A 223 31.44 -7.97 5.43
N VAL A 224 32.32 -7.21 4.77
CA VAL A 224 32.28 -5.75 4.68
C VAL A 224 32.19 -5.36 3.21
N VAL A 225 31.23 -4.51 2.86
CA VAL A 225 31.02 -4.02 1.50
C VAL A 225 31.50 -2.58 1.43
N ILE A 226 32.34 -2.27 0.45
CA ILE A 226 32.91 -0.93 0.22
C ILE A 226 32.46 -0.35 -1.13
N ASP A 227 32.47 0.99 -1.25
CA ASP A 227 32.31 1.69 -2.53
C ASP A 227 33.64 1.81 -3.30
N ALA A 228 33.61 2.50 -4.45
CA ALA A 228 34.80 2.70 -5.29
C ALA A 228 35.82 3.67 -4.66
N GLU A 229 35.43 4.38 -3.60
CA GLU A 229 36.23 5.32 -2.82
C GLU A 229 36.64 4.72 -1.46
N ASP A 230 36.64 3.39 -1.34
CA ASP A 230 37.03 2.62 -0.15
C ASP A 230 36.22 2.94 1.12
N ARG A 231 34.98 3.41 1.00
CA ARG A 231 34.08 3.67 2.14
C ARG A 231 33.16 2.50 2.40
N VAL A 232 32.95 2.19 3.67
CA VAL A 232 32.06 1.11 4.09
C VAL A 232 30.61 1.46 3.78
N LEU A 233 30.01 0.71 2.87
CA LEU A 233 28.60 0.79 2.52
C LEU A 233 27.73 -0.05 3.46
N ASP A 234 28.20 -1.25 3.83
CA ASP A 234 27.48 -2.14 4.72
C ASP A 234 28.37 -3.22 5.34
N CYS A 235 27.89 -3.85 6.40
CA CYS A 235 28.54 -4.99 7.06
C CYS A 235 27.52 -5.93 7.72
N ASN A 236 27.84 -7.22 7.71
CA ASN A 236 27.03 -8.23 8.39
C ASN A 236 27.34 -8.32 9.90
N PRO A 237 26.47 -8.97 10.70
CA PRO A 237 26.68 -9.10 12.15
C PRO A 237 28.00 -9.81 12.51
N ALA A 238 28.41 -10.81 11.71
CA ALA A 238 29.66 -11.54 11.92
C ALA A 238 30.92 -10.67 11.74
N ALA A 239 30.83 -9.51 11.08
CA ALA A 239 31.94 -8.56 10.98
C ALA A 239 32.17 -7.75 12.26
N ALA A 240 31.26 -7.76 13.24
CA ALA A 240 31.38 -6.98 14.48
C ALA A 240 32.75 -7.09 15.20
N PRO A 241 33.42 -8.26 15.29
CA PRO A 241 34.70 -8.40 15.99
C PRO A 241 35.89 -7.69 15.32
N VAL A 242 35.75 -7.29 14.06
CA VAL A 242 36.80 -6.63 13.27
C VAL A 242 36.46 -5.17 12.95
N LEU A 243 35.31 -4.66 13.41
CA LEU A 243 34.92 -3.26 13.23
C LEU A 243 35.37 -2.39 14.42
N ALA A 244 35.82 -1.18 14.13
CA ALA A 244 36.26 -0.18 15.12
C ALA A 244 35.09 0.48 15.89
N GLY A 245 33.87 -0.07 15.81
CA GLY A 245 32.69 0.45 16.48
C GLY A 245 31.39 -0.21 16.02
N PRO A 246 30.24 0.22 16.59
CA PRO A 246 28.93 -0.27 16.17
C PRO A 246 28.63 0.08 14.71
N ARG A 247 27.89 -0.77 14.00
CA ARG A 247 27.55 -0.62 12.56
C ARG A 247 27.14 0.80 12.17
N SER A 248 26.34 1.48 12.99
CA SER A 248 25.88 2.86 12.74
C SER A 248 27.00 3.91 12.73
N ALA A 249 28.13 3.66 13.39
CA ALA A 249 29.28 4.57 13.44
C ALA A 249 30.29 4.32 12.31
N VAL A 250 30.27 3.11 11.73
CA VAL A 250 31.29 2.63 10.78
C VAL A 250 30.81 2.78 9.33
N VAL A 251 29.51 2.68 9.08
CA VAL A 251 28.91 2.95 7.77
C VAL A 251 29.24 4.39 7.34
N SER A 252 29.69 4.55 6.09
CA SER A 252 30.18 5.79 5.46
C SER A 252 31.58 6.28 5.88
N ARG A 253 32.34 5.51 6.68
CA ARG A 253 33.77 5.79 6.94
C ARG A 253 34.67 5.04 5.96
N HIS A 254 35.90 5.52 5.80
CA HIS A 254 36.92 4.84 5.03
C HIS A 254 37.29 3.50 5.69
N VAL A 255 37.52 2.46 4.90
CA VAL A 255 37.70 1.09 5.41
C VAL A 255 38.87 0.95 6.38
N SER A 256 39.92 1.76 6.20
CA SER A 256 41.08 1.81 7.10
C SER A 256 40.79 2.35 8.50
N GLU A 257 39.78 3.21 8.65
CA GLU A 257 39.33 3.74 9.94
C GLU A 257 38.22 2.88 10.55
N ALA A 258 37.59 2.06 9.72
CA ALA A 258 36.46 1.21 10.04
C ALA A 258 36.86 -0.13 10.64
N LEU A 259 38.07 -0.62 10.34
CA LEU A 259 38.58 -1.90 10.80
C LEU A 259 39.51 -1.75 12.00
N VAL A 260 39.46 -2.72 12.92
CA VAL A 260 40.42 -2.80 14.03
C VAL A 260 41.75 -3.30 13.50
N ASP A 261 42.81 -2.54 13.74
CA ASP A 261 44.17 -2.90 13.34
C ASP A 261 44.59 -4.19 14.07
N ARG A 262 44.68 -5.30 13.32
CA ARG A 262 45.23 -6.57 13.78
C ARG A 262 46.50 -6.78 12.97
N GLY A 263 47.63 -6.37 13.55
CA GLY A 263 48.96 -6.43 12.94
C GLY A 263 49.36 -7.81 12.43
#